data_AF-A0A7W1N489-F1
#
_entry.id   AF-A0A7W1N489-F1
#
_cell.length_a   1.000
_cell.length_b   1.000
_cell.length_c   1.000
_cell.angle_alpha   90.00
_cell.angle_beta   90.00
_cell.angle_gamma   90.00
#
_symmetry.space_group_name_H-M   'P 1'
#
loop_
_entity.id
_entity.type
_entity.pdbx_description
1 polymer ?
#
loop_
_entity_poly.entity_id
_entity_poly.type
_entity_poly.pdbx_seq_one_letter_code
_entity_poly.pdbx_strand_id
1 'polypeptide(L)'
;MQFEVQAHRGNDELTLRRLLAVGPSSVEIDVGVIAGEIVIAHETDLADASGLGLDAALLAAGNTTVVVEAKCFPPETPSPRAFVAALQPYLGRIALCSFEERVLAEALRVRPALETTFLFRAPQSLATSARTVGPRHDLVTRDLVASAHALGLGVVPWTVNDVPTMAALVDLGVDGLVTDEPALAQEVAASRLAIAA
;
A
#
# COMPACT_ATOMS: atom_id res chain seq x y z
N MET A 1 15.95 -8.10 0.49
CA MET A 1 15.42 -6.72 0.56
C MET A 1 15.40 -6.30 2.02
N GLN A 2 15.41 -4.99 2.30
CA GLN A 2 15.14 -4.50 3.65
C GLN A 2 13.64 -4.64 3.92
N PHE A 3 13.26 -5.00 5.15
CA PHE A 3 11.86 -5.16 5.54
C PHE A 3 11.09 -3.84 5.43
N GLU A 4 9.94 -3.84 4.79
CA GLU A 4 9.11 -2.65 4.57
C GLU A 4 8.16 -2.40 5.75
N VAL A 5 8.24 -1.21 6.35
CA VAL A 5 7.19 -0.71 7.25
C VAL A 5 6.44 0.40 6.53
N GLN A 6 5.22 0.09 6.11
CA GLN A 6 4.30 1.00 5.43
C GLN A 6 3.33 1.61 6.47
N ALA A 7 3.44 2.91 6.69
CA ALA A 7 2.54 3.64 7.57
C ALA A 7 1.17 3.82 6.90
N HIS A 8 0.09 3.41 7.56
CA HIS A 8 -1.27 3.41 7.02
C HIS A 8 -1.92 4.82 7.12
N ARG A 9 -2.61 5.25 6.06
CA ARG A 9 -3.47 6.45 6.00
C ARG A 9 -2.82 7.79 6.36
N GLY A 10 -1.88 8.25 5.55
CA GLY A 10 -1.42 9.64 5.50
C GLY A 10 -2.42 10.60 4.84
N ASN A 11 -3.73 10.44 5.08
CA ASN A 11 -4.80 11.04 4.28
C ASN A 11 -5.05 12.53 4.57
N ASP A 12 -4.54 13.06 5.68
CA ASP A 12 -4.63 14.48 6.03
C ASP A 12 -3.26 15.03 6.44
N GLU A 13 -3.10 16.35 6.40
CA GLU A 13 -1.80 17.00 6.63
C GLU A 13 -1.22 16.68 8.03
N LEU A 14 -2.05 16.65 9.06
CA LEU A 14 -1.60 16.43 10.43
C LEU A 14 -1.15 14.98 10.62
N THR A 15 -1.95 14.03 10.15
CA THR A 15 -1.63 12.59 10.21
C THR A 15 -0.40 12.28 9.37
N LEU A 16 -0.32 12.77 8.13
CA LEU A 16 0.83 12.59 7.25
C LEU A 16 2.12 13.08 7.90
N ARG A 17 2.13 14.30 8.46
CA ARG A 17 3.31 14.84 9.16
C ARG A 17 3.72 13.98 10.36
N ARG A 18 2.76 13.44 11.12
CA ARG A 18 3.03 12.56 12.27
C ARG A 18 3.64 11.24 11.83
N LEU A 19 3.08 10.60 10.81
CA LEU A 19 3.60 9.35 10.27
C LEU A 19 5.01 9.53 9.71
N LEU A 20 5.25 10.60 8.95
CA LEU A 20 6.57 10.90 8.38
C LEU A 20 7.63 11.17 9.44
N ALA A 21 7.26 11.74 10.59
CA ALA A 21 8.19 11.97 11.70
C ALA A 21 8.75 10.68 12.31
N VAL A 22 8.07 9.54 12.12
CA VAL A 22 8.56 8.21 12.52
C VAL A 22 9.64 7.69 11.56
N GLY A 23 9.68 8.18 10.32
CA GLY A 23 10.58 7.69 9.28
C GLY A 23 10.25 6.26 8.80
N PRO A 24 9.00 5.96 8.40
CA PRO A 24 8.66 4.66 7.82
C PRO A 24 9.30 4.49 6.43
N SER A 25 9.32 3.26 5.93
CA SER A 25 9.80 2.95 4.57
C SER A 25 8.91 3.63 3.51
N SER A 26 7.61 3.66 3.77
CA SER A 26 6.59 4.21 2.91
C SER A 26 5.40 4.71 3.72
N VAL A 27 4.58 5.59 3.13
CA VAL A 27 3.29 6.01 3.67
C VAL A 27 2.21 5.74 2.64
N GLU A 28 1.14 5.11 3.10
CA GLU A 28 -0.06 4.81 2.33
C GLU A 28 -1.02 5.99 2.33
N ILE A 29 -1.60 6.31 1.18
CA ILE A 29 -2.62 7.34 1.03
C ILE A 29 -3.75 6.82 0.15
N ASP A 30 -4.97 6.88 0.65
CA ASP A 30 -6.17 6.50 -0.08
C ASP A 30 -6.57 7.61 -1.05
N VAL A 31 -6.77 7.28 -2.33
CA VAL A 31 -7.21 8.26 -3.33
C VAL A 31 -8.42 7.80 -4.11
N GLY A 32 -9.28 8.76 -4.42
CA GLY A 32 -10.36 8.67 -5.40
C GLY A 32 -10.18 9.65 -6.54
N VAL A 33 -11.17 9.71 -7.43
CA VAL A 33 -11.22 10.66 -8.54
C VAL A 33 -12.61 11.28 -8.60
N ILE A 34 -12.68 12.62 -8.56
CA ILE A 34 -13.92 13.39 -8.72
C ILE A 34 -13.75 14.31 -9.91
N ALA A 35 -14.64 14.20 -10.91
CA ALA A 35 -14.61 15.02 -12.12
C ALA A 35 -13.25 15.02 -12.86
N GLY A 36 -12.47 13.94 -12.75
CA GLY A 36 -11.15 13.79 -13.37
C GLY A 36 -9.97 14.22 -12.49
N GLU A 37 -10.23 14.82 -11.33
CA GLU A 37 -9.22 15.29 -10.39
C GLU A 37 -8.99 14.28 -9.26
N ILE A 38 -7.74 14.14 -8.81
CA ILE A 38 -7.37 13.29 -7.68
C ILE A 38 -7.84 13.93 -6.37
N VAL A 39 -8.50 13.12 -5.54
CA VAL A 39 -8.88 13.50 -4.17
C VAL A 39 -8.32 12.47 -3.18
N ILE A 40 -7.88 12.94 -2.02
CA ILE A 40 -7.43 12.07 -0.92
C ILE A 40 -8.63 11.83 0.00
N ALA A 41 -9.07 10.58 0.10
CA ALA A 41 -10.27 10.17 0.81
C ALA A 41 -10.22 8.66 1.10
N HIS A 42 -10.61 8.26 2.31
CA HIS A 42 -10.67 6.85 2.68
C HIS A 42 -12.01 6.22 2.30
N GLU A 43 -13.10 6.96 2.54
CA GLU A 43 -14.44 6.45 2.34
C GLU A 43 -14.73 6.25 0.85
N THR A 44 -15.44 5.18 0.53
CA THR A 44 -15.70 4.80 -0.84
C THR A 44 -16.63 5.77 -1.58
N ASP A 45 -17.41 6.57 -0.84
CA ASP A 45 -18.23 7.65 -1.39
C ASP A 45 -17.47 9.00 -1.46
N LEU A 46 -16.19 9.01 -1.04
CA LEU A 46 -15.31 10.17 -1.01
C LEU A 46 -15.83 11.32 -0.13
N ALA A 47 -16.77 11.05 0.79
CA ALA A 47 -17.38 12.07 1.65
C ALA A 47 -16.40 12.67 2.66
N ASP A 48 -15.30 11.98 2.95
CA ASP A 48 -14.26 12.35 3.91
C ASP A 48 -13.06 13.07 3.27
N ALA A 49 -13.18 13.53 2.02
CA ALA A 49 -12.09 14.17 1.30
C ALA A 49 -11.42 15.29 2.12
N SER A 50 -10.13 15.13 2.41
CA SER A 50 -9.41 15.94 3.42
C SER A 50 -9.01 17.34 2.95
N GLY A 51 -9.13 17.61 1.64
CA GLY A 51 -8.62 18.83 0.99
C GLY A 51 -7.10 18.83 0.77
N LEU A 52 -6.36 17.83 1.28
CA LEU A 52 -4.96 17.64 0.94
C LEU A 52 -4.84 17.19 -0.53
N GLY A 53 -4.02 17.89 -1.31
CA GLY A 53 -3.70 17.49 -2.68
C GLY A 53 -2.52 16.51 -2.73
N LEU A 54 -2.52 15.60 -3.71
CA LEU A 54 -1.44 14.61 -3.87
C LEU A 54 -0.06 15.26 -4.08
N ASP A 55 0.03 16.39 -4.80
CA ASP A 55 1.29 17.13 -4.92
C ASP A 55 1.83 17.65 -3.57
N ALA A 56 0.94 18.14 -2.71
CA ALA A 56 1.31 18.60 -1.37
C ALA A 56 1.74 17.42 -0.49
N ALA A 57 1.05 16.28 -0.58
CA ALA A 57 1.43 15.06 0.11
C ALA A 57 2.81 14.55 -0.34
N LEU A 58 3.07 14.52 -1.64
CA LEU A 58 4.38 14.14 -2.20
C LEU A 58 5.49 15.10 -1.79
N LEU A 59 5.21 16.41 -1.74
CA LEU A 59 6.17 17.40 -1.26
C LEU A 59 6.49 17.18 0.23
N ALA A 60 5.49 16.89 1.06
CA ALA A 60 5.68 16.61 2.47
C ALA A 60 6.47 15.31 2.70
N ALA A 61 6.20 14.26 1.91
CA ALA A 61 6.88 12.97 2.00
C ALA A 61 8.38 13.04 1.64
N GLY A 62 8.79 13.98 0.78
CA GLY A 62 10.19 14.15 0.39
C GLY A 62 10.74 12.90 -0.29
N ASN A 63 11.62 12.17 0.41
CA ASN A 63 12.21 10.92 -0.09
C ASN A 63 11.46 9.66 0.36
N THR A 64 10.50 9.78 1.28
CA THR A 64 9.67 8.65 1.70
C THR A 64 8.72 8.28 0.58
N THR A 65 8.64 6.98 0.25
CA THR A 65 7.75 6.50 -0.81
C THR A 65 6.29 6.74 -0.43
N VAL A 66 5.53 7.35 -1.33
CA VAL A 66 4.08 7.44 -1.21
C VAL A 66 3.46 6.28 -1.97
N VAL A 67 2.75 5.41 -1.26
CA VAL A 67 1.97 4.31 -1.83
C VAL A 67 0.53 4.81 -1.92
N VAL A 68 0.00 4.89 -3.14
CA VAL A 68 -1.37 5.33 -3.38
C VAL A 68 -2.29 4.11 -3.40
N GLU A 69 -3.31 4.05 -2.54
CA GLU A 69 -4.41 3.10 -2.70
C GLU A 69 -5.48 3.66 -3.63
N ALA A 70 -5.69 3.02 -4.78
CA ALA A 70 -6.77 3.40 -5.69
C ALA A 70 -8.13 2.87 -5.21
N LYS A 71 -9.00 3.77 -4.72
CA LYS A 71 -10.39 3.49 -4.34
C LYS A 71 -11.31 3.52 -5.56
N CYS A 72 -11.62 2.34 -6.10
CA CYS A 72 -12.44 2.21 -7.30
C CYS A 72 -13.89 1.73 -7.05
N PHE A 73 -14.48 2.00 -5.88
CA PHE A 73 -15.85 1.56 -5.51
C PHE A 73 -16.62 2.68 -4.79
N PRO A 74 -17.97 2.85 -4.91
CA PRO A 74 -18.94 2.41 -5.92
C PRO A 74 -19.58 3.60 -6.71
N PRO A 75 -20.74 3.42 -7.39
CA PRO A 75 -20.93 3.34 -8.85
C PRO A 75 -20.56 4.58 -9.70
N GLU A 76 -20.17 5.70 -9.10
CA GLU A 76 -19.73 6.91 -9.83
C GLU A 76 -18.20 6.95 -10.01
N THR A 77 -17.50 5.91 -9.58
CA THR A 77 -16.05 5.79 -9.78
C THR A 77 -15.71 5.64 -11.26
N PRO A 78 -14.65 6.33 -11.74
CA PRO A 78 -14.25 6.21 -13.12
C PRO A 78 -13.78 4.79 -13.43
N SER A 79 -13.87 4.40 -14.71
CA SER A 79 -13.28 3.14 -15.17
C SER A 79 -11.79 3.05 -14.77
N PRO A 80 -11.22 1.84 -14.60
CA PRO A 80 -9.79 1.67 -14.28
C PRO A 80 -8.86 2.50 -15.19
N ARG A 81 -9.16 2.57 -16.48
CA ARG A 81 -8.42 3.39 -17.45
C ARG A 81 -8.53 4.89 -17.16
N ALA A 82 -9.72 5.39 -16.85
CA ALA A 82 -9.93 6.80 -16.55
C ALA A 82 -9.30 7.17 -15.20
N PHE A 83 -9.31 6.26 -14.22
CA PHE A 83 -8.58 6.43 -12.95
C PHE A 83 -7.07 6.53 -13.19
N VAL A 84 -6.50 5.61 -13.97
CA VAL A 84 -5.08 5.63 -14.33
C VAL A 84 -4.72 6.88 -15.14
N ALA A 85 -5.61 7.37 -16.00
CA ALA A 85 -5.40 8.62 -16.73
C ALA A 85 -5.29 9.83 -15.77
N ALA A 86 -6.11 9.89 -14.72
CA ALA A 86 -6.01 10.92 -13.68
C ALA A 86 -4.71 10.79 -12.86
N LEU A 87 -4.27 9.56 -12.59
CA LEU A 87 -3.00 9.29 -11.88
C LEU A 87 -1.74 9.43 -12.76
N GLN A 88 -1.88 9.50 -14.09
CA GLN A 88 -0.75 9.46 -15.02
C GLN A 88 0.39 10.45 -14.70
N PRO A 89 0.13 11.71 -14.27
CA PRO A 89 1.20 12.65 -13.90
C PRO A 89 2.06 12.18 -12.72
N TYR A 90 1.51 11.30 -11.87
CA TYR A 90 2.12 10.87 -10.60
C TYR A 90 2.81 9.52 -10.67
N LEU A 91 2.54 8.67 -11.69
CA LEU A 91 3.06 7.29 -11.78
C LEU A 91 4.60 7.19 -11.75
N GLY A 92 5.33 8.28 -11.99
CA GLY A 92 6.78 8.32 -11.84
C GLY A 92 7.30 8.63 -10.44
N ARG A 93 6.40 8.94 -9.49
CA ARG A 93 6.70 9.47 -8.15
C ARG A 93 6.02 8.68 -7.02
N ILE A 94 5.20 7.67 -7.35
CA ILE A 94 4.43 6.87 -6.40
C ILE A 94 4.66 5.37 -6.62
N ALA A 95 4.31 4.59 -5.60
CA ALA A 95 3.88 3.20 -5.76
C ALA A 95 2.34 3.15 -5.77
N LEU A 96 1.75 2.05 -6.27
CA LEU A 96 0.30 1.92 -6.42
C LEU A 96 -0.20 0.60 -5.81
N CYS A 97 -1.17 0.66 -4.92
CA CYS A 97 -1.91 -0.51 -4.47
C CYS A 97 -3.41 -0.40 -4.81
N SER A 98 -4.08 -1.55 -4.93
CA SER A 98 -5.53 -1.58 -5.15
C SER A 98 -6.11 -2.95 -4.87
N PHE A 99 -7.39 -2.97 -4.49
CA PHE A 99 -8.23 -4.18 -4.50
C PHE A 99 -8.73 -4.56 -5.91
N GLU A 100 -8.57 -3.68 -6.89
CA GLU A 100 -9.00 -3.89 -8.28
C GLU A 100 -7.78 -4.10 -9.20
N GLU A 101 -7.51 -5.36 -9.53
CA GLU A 101 -6.36 -5.75 -10.36
C GLU A 101 -6.34 -5.05 -11.73
N ARG A 102 -7.50 -4.75 -12.31
CA ARG A 102 -7.56 -4.03 -13.60
C ARG A 102 -6.94 -2.65 -13.54
N VAL A 103 -6.97 -1.97 -12.40
CA VAL A 103 -6.32 -0.66 -12.21
C VAL A 103 -4.81 -0.81 -12.26
N LEU A 104 -4.28 -1.83 -11.57
CA LEU A 104 -2.85 -2.14 -11.56
C LEU A 104 -2.36 -2.52 -12.96
N ALA A 105 -3.11 -3.38 -13.66
CA ALA A 105 -2.78 -3.79 -15.02
C ALA A 105 -2.78 -2.61 -16.01
N GLU A 106 -3.74 -1.68 -15.91
CA GLU A 106 -3.75 -0.47 -16.74
C GLU A 106 -2.57 0.46 -16.39
N ALA A 107 -2.25 0.64 -15.10
CA ALA A 107 -1.11 1.45 -14.68
C ALA A 107 0.23 0.88 -15.19
N LEU A 108 0.40 -0.44 -15.14
CA LEU A 108 1.60 -1.13 -15.64
C LEU A 108 1.75 -1.06 -17.16
N ARG A 109 0.66 -0.93 -17.93
CA ARG A 109 0.73 -0.65 -19.38
C ARG A 109 1.30 0.73 -19.67
N VAL A 110 1.00 1.71 -18.82
CA VAL A 110 1.52 3.08 -18.94
C VAL A 110 2.95 3.17 -18.41
N ARG A 111 3.23 2.54 -17.27
CA ARG A 111 4.54 2.52 -16.62
C ARG A 111 4.91 1.11 -16.13
N PRO A 112 5.60 0.31 -16.96
CA PRO A 112 5.96 -1.08 -16.60
C PRO A 112 6.84 -1.21 -15.35
N ALA A 113 7.61 -0.16 -15.02
CA ALA A 113 8.48 -0.12 -13.84
C ALA A 113 7.78 0.37 -12.55
N LEU A 114 6.45 0.57 -12.58
CA LEU A 114 5.70 0.98 -11.39
C LEU A 114 5.73 -0.12 -10.33
N GLU A 115 6.02 0.25 -9.09
CA GLU A 115 5.84 -0.64 -7.93
C GLU A 115 4.36 -0.80 -7.63
N THR A 116 3.90 -2.06 -7.55
CA THR A 116 2.47 -2.37 -7.47
C THR A 116 2.16 -3.46 -6.46
N THR A 117 1.12 -3.23 -5.65
CA THR A 117 0.64 -4.19 -4.64
C THR A 117 -0.82 -4.54 -4.87
N PHE A 118 -1.12 -5.82 -5.09
CA PHE A 118 -2.50 -6.31 -5.22
C PHE A 118 -3.10 -6.68 -3.86
N LEU A 119 -4.12 -5.94 -3.43
CA LEU A 119 -4.76 -6.10 -2.12
C LEU A 119 -5.94 -7.09 -2.19
N PHE A 120 -6.10 -7.94 -1.16
CA PHE A 120 -7.27 -8.81 -1.07
C PHE A 120 -7.70 -9.16 0.37
N ARG A 121 -9.01 -9.38 0.56
CA ARG A 121 -9.67 -9.66 1.86
C ARG A 121 -10.13 -11.11 2.03
N ALA A 122 -9.99 -11.92 0.98
CA ALA A 122 -10.32 -13.33 0.93
C ALA A 122 -9.21 -14.08 0.17
N PRO A 123 -9.10 -15.41 0.32
CA PRO A 123 -8.14 -16.21 -0.45
C PRO A 123 -8.21 -15.88 -1.94
N GLN A 124 -7.06 -15.63 -2.54
CA GLN A 124 -6.96 -15.12 -3.91
C GLN A 124 -5.84 -15.83 -4.69
N SER A 125 -6.03 -15.92 -6.00
CA SER A 125 -4.98 -16.39 -6.90
C SER A 125 -3.76 -15.47 -6.86
N LEU A 126 -2.55 -16.06 -6.88
CA LEU A 126 -1.29 -15.31 -7.04
C LEU A 126 -0.94 -15.01 -8.50
N ALA A 127 -1.80 -15.43 -9.44
CA ALA A 127 -1.66 -15.04 -10.84
C ALA A 127 -2.06 -13.57 -11.00
N THR A 128 -1.10 -12.66 -10.78
CA THR A 128 -1.32 -11.23 -10.86
C THR A 128 -0.24 -10.51 -11.67
N SER A 129 -0.60 -9.34 -12.24
CA SER A 129 0.39 -8.44 -12.83
C SER A 129 1.19 -7.63 -11.80
N ALA A 130 0.74 -7.59 -10.54
CA ALA A 130 1.41 -6.84 -9.48
C ALA A 130 2.78 -7.45 -9.11
N ARG A 131 3.65 -6.63 -8.50
CA ARG A 131 4.97 -7.07 -7.99
C ARG A 131 4.88 -7.64 -6.57
N THR A 132 3.88 -7.19 -5.83
CA THR A 132 3.65 -7.55 -4.43
C THR A 132 2.19 -7.93 -4.24
N VAL A 133 1.93 -8.86 -3.33
CA VAL A 133 0.58 -9.14 -2.84
C VAL A 133 0.40 -8.58 -1.43
N GLY A 134 -0.75 -7.96 -1.19
CA GLY A 134 -1.17 -7.43 0.11
C GLY A 134 -2.40 -8.18 0.64
N PRO A 135 -2.21 -9.40 1.20
CA PRO A 135 -3.29 -10.10 1.86
C PRO A 135 -3.73 -9.38 3.14
N ARG A 136 -5.03 -9.49 3.50
CA ARG A 136 -5.42 -9.24 4.90
C ARG A 136 -4.62 -10.17 5.81
N HIS A 137 -4.12 -9.63 6.92
CA HIS A 137 -3.10 -10.29 7.74
C HIS A 137 -3.42 -11.72 8.21
N ASP A 138 -4.69 -12.04 8.44
CA ASP A 138 -5.12 -13.37 8.89
C ASP A 138 -5.22 -14.42 7.77
N LEU A 139 -5.01 -14.03 6.53
CA LEU A 139 -4.89 -14.94 5.38
C LEU A 139 -3.45 -15.42 5.17
N VAL A 140 -2.47 -14.83 5.86
CA VAL A 140 -1.06 -15.13 5.64
C VAL A 140 -0.73 -16.47 6.27
N THR A 141 -0.22 -17.38 5.45
CA THR A 141 0.32 -18.68 5.86
C THR A 141 1.73 -18.84 5.31
N ARG A 142 2.49 -19.79 5.89
CA ARG A 142 3.82 -20.13 5.37
C ARG A 142 3.76 -20.57 3.90
N ASP A 143 2.73 -21.31 3.52
CA ASP A 143 2.53 -21.77 2.14
C ASP A 143 2.20 -20.62 1.19
N LEU A 144 1.41 -19.64 1.62
CA LEU A 144 1.14 -18.43 0.83
C LEU A 144 2.44 -17.66 0.58
N VAL A 145 3.23 -17.42 1.63
CA VAL A 145 4.51 -16.71 1.53
C VAL A 145 5.46 -17.45 0.59
N ALA A 146 5.65 -18.76 0.81
CA ALA A 146 6.53 -19.58 -0.03
C ALA A 146 6.08 -19.60 -1.50
N SER A 147 4.76 -19.68 -1.75
CA SER A 147 4.21 -19.68 -3.12
C SER A 147 4.38 -18.32 -3.80
N ALA A 148 4.16 -17.22 -3.07
CA ALA A 148 4.39 -15.87 -3.58
C ALA A 148 5.86 -15.65 -3.93
N HIS A 149 6.78 -16.01 -3.03
CA HIS A 149 8.22 -15.91 -3.26
C HIS A 149 8.69 -16.78 -4.44
N ALA A 150 8.13 -17.99 -4.60
CA ALA A 150 8.44 -18.85 -5.75
C ALA A 150 8.01 -18.23 -7.10
N LEU A 151 7.04 -17.32 -7.09
CA LEU A 151 6.60 -16.53 -8.25
C LEU A 151 7.34 -15.19 -8.38
N GLY A 152 8.28 -14.89 -7.47
CA GLY A 152 9.00 -13.62 -7.44
C GLY A 152 8.18 -12.43 -6.91
N LEU A 153 7.07 -12.70 -6.21
CA LEU A 153 6.21 -11.69 -5.61
C LEU A 153 6.65 -11.38 -4.18
N GLY A 154 6.58 -10.11 -3.77
CA GLY A 154 6.66 -9.73 -2.36
C GLY A 154 5.34 -9.96 -1.62
N VAL A 155 5.38 -10.04 -0.29
CA VAL A 155 4.20 -10.19 0.57
C VAL A 155 4.17 -9.13 1.66
N VAL A 156 3.19 -8.21 1.60
CA VAL A 156 3.05 -7.08 2.55
C VAL A 156 1.61 -7.05 3.10
N PRO A 157 1.31 -7.80 4.18
CA PRO A 157 -0.04 -7.82 4.76
C PRO A 157 -0.46 -6.53 5.43
N TRP A 158 -1.79 -6.36 5.54
CA TRP A 158 -2.44 -5.18 6.14
C TRP A 158 -3.69 -5.58 6.96
N THR A 159 -4.21 -4.74 7.85
CA THR A 159 -3.47 -3.72 8.64
C THR A 159 -3.12 -4.37 9.97
N VAL A 160 -1.85 -4.30 10.39
CA VAL A 160 -1.33 -5.08 11.53
C VAL A 160 -0.91 -4.15 12.65
N ASN A 161 -1.61 -4.17 13.78
CA ASN A 161 -1.46 -3.16 14.84
C ASN A 161 -1.04 -3.72 16.20
N ASP A 162 -0.86 -5.03 16.34
CA ASP A 162 -0.47 -5.66 17.59
C ASP A 162 0.85 -6.45 17.46
N VAL A 163 1.66 -6.41 18.52
CA VAL A 163 2.98 -7.06 18.58
C VAL A 163 2.92 -8.57 18.29
N PRO A 164 1.99 -9.36 18.87
CA PRO A 164 1.91 -10.79 18.58
C PRO A 164 1.73 -11.07 17.08
N THR A 165 0.82 -10.36 16.41
CA THR A 165 0.57 -10.54 14.98
C THR A 165 1.75 -10.06 14.14
N MET A 166 2.35 -8.90 14.46
CA MET A 166 3.56 -8.41 13.79
C MET A 166 4.69 -9.46 13.84
N ALA A 167 5.00 -9.96 15.05
CA ALA A 167 6.07 -10.93 15.24
C ALA A 167 5.81 -12.24 14.48
N ALA A 168 4.58 -12.75 14.54
CA ALA A 168 4.19 -13.97 13.82
C ALA A 168 4.33 -13.81 12.30
N LEU A 169 3.94 -12.67 11.74
CA LEU A 169 4.06 -12.42 10.30
C LEU A 169 5.52 -12.29 9.85
N VAL A 170 6.36 -11.59 10.64
CA VAL A 170 7.79 -11.51 10.37
C VAL A 170 8.42 -12.92 10.38
N ASP A 171 8.04 -13.77 11.33
CA ASP A 171 8.51 -15.16 11.42
C ASP A 171 8.00 -16.08 10.29
N LEU A 172 6.88 -15.72 9.66
CA LEU A 172 6.39 -16.37 8.44
C LEU A 172 7.19 -15.96 7.20
N GLY A 173 7.98 -14.88 7.29
CA GLY A 173 8.85 -14.40 6.22
C GLY A 173 8.19 -13.41 5.27
N VAL A 174 7.20 -12.64 5.74
CA VAL A 174 6.66 -11.51 4.95
C VAL A 174 7.75 -10.46 4.69
N ASP A 175 7.61 -9.71 3.60
CA ASP A 175 8.59 -8.71 3.16
C ASP A 175 8.35 -7.34 3.80
N GLY A 176 7.16 -7.13 4.36
CA GLY A 176 6.80 -5.91 5.06
C GLY A 176 5.43 -6.00 5.74
N LEU A 177 5.00 -4.89 6.34
CA LEU A 177 3.70 -4.75 7.00
C LEU A 177 3.11 -3.36 6.75
N VAL A 178 1.80 -3.30 6.53
CA VAL A 178 1.02 -2.06 6.65
C VAL A 178 0.47 -1.96 8.06
N THR A 179 0.68 -0.81 8.72
CA THR A 179 0.34 -0.64 10.14
C THR A 179 -0.07 0.80 10.47
N ASP A 180 -0.95 0.94 11.46
CA ASP A 180 -1.23 2.23 12.13
C ASP A 180 -0.14 2.59 13.16
N GLU A 181 0.74 1.64 13.52
CA GLU A 181 1.75 1.75 14.58
C GLU A 181 3.19 1.57 14.02
N PRO A 182 3.67 2.45 13.11
CA PRO A 182 4.92 2.24 12.38
C PRO A 182 6.17 2.15 13.27
N ALA A 183 6.23 2.91 14.37
CA ALA A 183 7.35 2.86 15.29
C ALA A 183 7.45 1.49 15.97
N LEU A 184 6.29 0.96 16.41
CA LEU A 184 6.19 -0.36 17.03
C LEU A 184 6.57 -1.46 16.03
N ALA A 185 6.09 -1.37 14.78
CA ALA A 185 6.43 -2.34 13.74
C ALA A 185 7.93 -2.37 13.42
N GLN A 186 8.60 -1.21 13.40
CA GLN A 186 10.06 -1.12 13.22
C GLN A 186 10.82 -1.84 14.34
N GLU A 187 10.42 -1.61 15.61
CA GLU A 187 11.03 -2.28 16.77
C GLU A 187 10.85 -3.80 16.72
N VAL A 188 9.63 -4.26 16.44
CA VAL A 188 9.33 -5.69 16.34
C VAL A 188 10.09 -6.33 15.18
N ALA A 189 10.05 -5.74 13.99
CA ALA A 189 10.75 -6.27 12.82
C ALA A 189 12.27 -6.35 13.04
N ALA A 190 12.88 -5.29 13.57
CA ALA A 190 14.31 -5.28 13.88
C ALA A 190 14.70 -6.40 14.88
N SER A 191 13.90 -6.57 15.93
CA SER A 191 14.11 -7.62 16.94
C SER A 191 14.03 -9.03 16.33
N ARG A 192 13.00 -9.30 15.51
CA ARG A 192 12.79 -10.63 14.91
C ARG A 192 13.84 -10.95 13.83
N LEU A 193 14.18 -9.99 12.98
CA LEU A 193 15.14 -10.20 11.89
C LEU A 193 16.57 -10.39 12.41
N ALA A 194 16.93 -9.75 13.54
CA ALA A 194 18.22 -9.98 14.18
C ALA A 194 18.36 -11.39 14.78
N ILE A 195 17.26 -12.04 15.18
CA ILE A 195 17.27 -13.42 15.70
C ILE A 195 17.44 -14.44 14.55
N ALA A 196 16.97 -14.10 13.35
CA ALA A 196 17.00 -14.99 12.19
C ALA A 196 18.32 -14.95 11.41
N ALA A 197 19.19 -13.97 11.67
CA ALA A 197 20.49 -13.75 11.02
C ALA A 197 21.63 -14.51 11.71
#